data_AF-A0A383BVM5-F1
#
_entry.id   AF-A0A383BVM5-F1
#
_cell.length_a   1.000
_cell.length_b   1.000
_cell.length_c   1.000
_cell.angle_alpha   90.00
_cell.angle_beta   90.00
_cell.angle_gamma   90.00
#
_symmetry.space_group_name_H-M   'P 1'
#
loop_
_entity.id
_entity.type
_entity.pdbx_description
1 polymer ?
#
loop_
_entity_poly.entity_id
_entity_poly.type
_entity_poly.pdbx_seq_one_letter_code
_entity_poly.pdbx_strand_id
1 'polypeptide(L)' 'MPHNVEVPDYVIERIMAKRGKLHIFDNFDPTKTALIVIDMQNFFVAEVETAISICPNINLLAKVVRDKGGVVAWVQLTVA' A
#
# COMPACT_ATOMS: atom_id res chain seq x y z
N MET A 1 14.92 -6.89 5.84
CA MET A 1 13.61 -7.58 6.10
C MET A 1 12.51 -6.52 6.19
N PRO A 2 11.23 -6.84 5.87
CA PRO A 2 10.12 -5.91 6.11
C PRO A 2 10.12 -5.42 7.55
N HIS A 3 9.85 -4.13 7.75
CA HIS A 3 9.68 -3.59 9.10
C HIS A 3 8.58 -4.41 9.81
N ASN A 4 8.85 -4.86 11.04
CA ASN A 4 7.80 -5.44 11.89
C ASN A 4 6.89 -4.30 12.35
N VAL A 5 5.83 -4.02 11.60
CA VAL A 5 4.86 -2.97 11.92
C VAL A 5 3.78 -3.58 12.81
N GLU A 6 3.70 -3.08 14.04
CA GLU A 6 2.63 -3.43 14.97
C GLU A 6 1.70 -2.23 15.15
N VAL A 7 0.40 -2.46 14.99
CA VAL A 7 -0.62 -1.43 15.25
C VAL A 7 -0.88 -1.44 16.76
N PRO A 8 -0.67 -0.33 17.49
CA PRO A 8 -0.87 -0.32 18.93
C PRO A 8 -2.32 -0.65 19.32
N ASP A 9 -2.52 -1.34 20.45
CA ASP A 9 -3.85 -1.79 20.90
C ASP A 9 -4.86 -0.66 21.01
N TYR A 10 -4.46 0.50 21.54
CA TYR A 10 -5.36 1.66 21.66
C TYR A 10 -5.86 2.17 20.29
N VAL A 11 -5.10 1.95 19.21
CA VAL A 11 -5.52 2.28 17.84
C VAL A 11 -6.54 1.25 17.36
N ILE A 12 -6.31 -0.04 17.63
CA ILE A 12 -7.23 -1.13 17.30
C ILE A 12 -8.57 -0.91 18.02
N GLU A 13 -8.56 -0.65 19.32
CA GLU A 13 -9.75 -0.35 20.12
C GLU A 13 -10.55 0.82 19.53
N ARG A 14 -9.85 1.90 19.15
CA ARG A 14 -10.48 3.07 18.53
C ARG A 14 -11.08 2.74 17.16
N ILE A 15 -10.44 1.90 16.36
CA ILE A 15 -10.96 1.43 15.07
C ILE A 15 -12.23 0.61 15.31
N MET A 16 -12.18 -0.34 16.24
CA MET A 16 -13.30 -1.21 16.57
C MET A 16 -14.49 -0.42 17.11
N ALA A 17 -14.28 0.55 18.01
CA ALA A 17 -15.34 1.41 18.53
C ALA A 17 -16.04 2.24 17.44
N LYS A 18 -15.31 2.64 16.39
CA LYS A 18 -15.87 3.47 15.30
C LYS A 18 -16.49 2.68 14.16
N ARG A 19 -15.88 1.55 13.79
CA ARG A 19 -16.18 0.82 12.56
C ARG A 19 -16.72 -0.58 12.82
N GLY A 20 -16.59 -1.09 14.04
CA GLY A 20 -16.92 -2.48 14.40
C GLY A 20 -16.01 -3.53 13.76
N LYS A 21 -15.02 -3.13 12.95
CA LYS A 21 -14.18 -4.01 12.16
C LYS A 21 -12.85 -3.36 11.81
N LEU A 22 -11.76 -4.13 11.88
CA LEU A 22 -10.41 -3.67 11.56
C LEU A 22 -10.25 -3.36 10.06
N HIS A 23 -10.64 -4.31 9.20
CA HIS A 23 -10.61 -4.16 7.74
C HIS A 23 -12.03 -3.91 7.23
N ILE A 24 -12.32 -2.69 6.78
CA ILE A 24 -13.68 -2.32 6.34
C ILE A 24 -14.11 -3.09 5.09
N PHE A 25 -13.18 -3.29 4.15
CA PHE A 25 -13.45 -3.93 2.87
C PHE A 25 -12.91 -5.36 2.88
N ASP A 26 -13.79 -6.35 2.67
CA ASP A 26 -13.39 -7.74 2.45
C ASP A 26 -12.94 -7.99 1.01
N ASN A 27 -13.50 -7.24 0.08
CA ASN A 27 -13.25 -7.34 -1.35
C ASN A 27 -13.25 -5.95 -1.99
N PHE A 28 -12.56 -5.83 -3.11
CA PHE A 28 -12.50 -4.60 -3.91
C PHE A 28 -13.10 -4.86 -5.28
N ASP A 29 -13.98 -3.98 -5.75
CA ASP A 29 -14.45 -3.95 -7.13
C ASP A 29 -13.36 -3.33 -8.00
N PRO A 30 -12.72 -4.08 -8.92
CA PRO A 30 -11.62 -3.57 -9.72
C PRO A 30 -11.99 -2.34 -10.56
N THR A 31 -13.24 -2.23 -11.00
CA THR A 31 -13.71 -1.08 -11.81
C THR A 31 -13.81 0.21 -11.01
N LYS A 32 -13.80 0.11 -9.67
CA LYS A 32 -13.88 1.24 -8.73
C LYS A 32 -12.64 1.37 -7.86
N THR A 33 -11.59 0.61 -8.14
CA THR A 33 -10.38 0.53 -7.31
C THR A 33 -9.14 0.89 -8.13
N ALA A 34 -8.30 1.73 -7.54
CA ALA A 34 -6.97 2.03 -8.05
C ALA A 34 -5.92 1.75 -6.97
N LEU A 35 -4.77 1.19 -7.36
CA LEU A 35 -3.56 1.18 -6.56
C LEU A 35 -2.74 2.42 -6.91
N ILE A 36 -2.45 3.26 -5.91
CA ILE A 36 -1.58 4.42 -6.05
C ILE A 36 -0.26 4.11 -5.34
N VAL A 37 0.85 4.19 -6.05
CA VAL A 37 2.20 4.00 -5.51
C VAL A 37 2.91 5.35 -5.46
N ILE A 38 3.37 5.74 -4.27
CA ILE A 38 3.90 7.08 -3.98
C ILE A 38 5.36 6.97 -3.56
N ASP A 39 6.22 7.83 -4.09
CA ASP A 39 7.64 8.00 -3.73
C ASP A 39 8.52 6.75 -3.82
N MET A 40 8.10 5.74 -4.59
CA MET A 40 8.87 4.51 -4.84
C MET A 40 9.84 4.65 -6.03
N GLN A 41 10.56 5.78 -6.10
CA GLN A 41 11.60 6.03 -7.10
C GLN A 41 12.99 5.82 -6.51
N ASN A 42 13.96 5.46 -7.35
CA ASN A 42 15.31 5.08 -6.91
C ASN A 42 15.97 6.12 -5.97
N PHE A 43 15.72 7.41 -6.20
CA PHE A 43 16.22 8.47 -5.33
C PHE A 43 15.87 8.28 -3.84
N PHE A 44 14.66 7.78 -3.53
CA PHE A 44 14.21 7.53 -2.15
C PHE A 44 14.43 6.09 -1.70
N VAL A 45 14.53 5.15 -2.65
CA VAL A 45 14.44 3.70 -2.34
C VAL A 45 15.78 2.98 -2.40
N ALA A 46 16.66 3.31 -3.35
CA ALA A 46 17.78 2.43 -3.75
C ALA A 46 18.77 2.10 -2.63
N GLU A 47 18.91 3.00 -1.64
CA GLU A 47 19.82 2.84 -0.51
C GLU A 47 19.09 2.64 0.83
N VAL A 48 17.78 2.40 0.80
CA VAL A 48 16.94 2.25 2.00
C VAL A 48 16.42 0.82 2.08
N GLU A 49 17.08 -0.03 2.89
CA GLU A 49 16.78 -1.47 2.99
C GLU A 49 15.30 -1.77 3.28
N THR A 50 14.69 -0.99 4.18
CA THR A 50 13.27 -1.16 4.55
C THR A 50 12.34 -0.82 3.39
N ALA A 51 12.67 0.18 2.56
CA ALA A 51 11.91 0.52 1.35
C ALA A 51 12.07 -0.54 0.25
N ILE A 52 13.29 -1.05 0.07
CA ILE A 52 13.56 -2.16 -0.86
C ILE A 52 12.74 -3.39 -0.46
N SER A 53 12.67 -3.67 0.84
CA SER A 53 12.02 -4.88 1.35
C SER A 53 10.52 -4.97 1.06
N ILE A 54 9.84 -3.84 0.80
CA ILE A 54 8.41 -3.82 0.46
C ILE A 54 8.14 -3.84 -1.05
N CYS A 55 9.16 -3.63 -1.88
CA CYS A 55 9.02 -3.61 -3.34
C CYS A 55 8.37 -4.89 -3.92
N PRO A 56 8.68 -6.11 -3.44
CA PRO A 56 7.99 -7.32 -3.90
C PRO A 56 6.47 -7.29 -3.66
N ASN A 57 6.01 -6.78 -2.52
CA ASN A 57 4.58 -6.68 -2.21
C ASN A 57 3.88 -5.63 -3.09
N ILE A 58 4.55 -4.50 -3.35
CA ILE A 58 4.04 -3.48 -4.27
C ILE A 58 3.89 -4.05 -5.68
N ASN A 59 4.91 -4.79 -6.16
CA ASN A 59 4.87 -5.43 -7.47
C ASN A 59 3.76 -6.48 -7.57
N LEU A 60 3.55 -7.27 -6.51
CA LEU A 60 2.45 -8.23 -6.42
C LEU A 60 1.09 -7.54 -6.54
N LEU A 61 0.83 -6.51 -5.72
CA LEU A 61 -0.42 -5.76 -5.75
C LEU A 61 -0.64 -5.10 -7.10
N ALA A 62 0.39 -4.47 -7.67
CA ALA A 62 0.32 -3.82 -8.97
C ALA A 62 0.01 -4.82 -10.10
N LYS A 63 0.53 -6.05 -10.02
CA LYS A 63 0.18 -7.12 -10.95
C LYS A 63 -1.28 -7.54 -10.79
N VAL A 64 -1.71 -7.87 -9.57
CA VAL A 64 -3.08 -8.34 -9.29
C VAL A 64 -4.12 -7.30 -9.71
N VAL A 65 -3.89 -6.02 -9.40
CA VAL A 65 -4.81 -4.93 -9.76
C VAL A 65 -4.95 -4.81 -11.27
N ARG A 66 -3.84 -4.84 -12.02
CA ARG A 66 -3.87 -4.81 -13.49
C ARG A 66 -4.57 -6.03 -14.09
N ASP A 67 -4.26 -7.22 -13.59
CA ASP A 67 -4.87 -8.48 -14.06
C ASP A 67 -6.39 -8.50 -13.84
N LYS A 68 -6.89 -7.77 -12.84
CA LYS A 68 -8.31 -7.62 -12.55
C LYS A 68 -8.98 -6.44 -13.26
N GLY A 69 -8.25 -5.69 -14.08
CA GLY A 69 -8.75 -4.53 -14.82
C GLY A 69 -8.83 -3.23 -14.01
N GLY A 70 -8.21 -3.20 -12.83
CA GLY A 70 -8.08 -1.98 -12.03
C GLY A 70 -6.92 -1.08 -12.49
N VAL A 71 -6.87 0.14 -11.96
CA VAL A 71 -5.86 1.13 -12.33
C VAL A 71 -4.65 1.04 -11.40
N VAL A 72 -3.44 1.13 -11.96
CA VAL A 72 -2.21 1.33 -11.18
C VAL A 72 -1.60 2.68 -11.58
N ALA A 73 -1.54 3.61 -10.63
CA ALA A 73 -0.98 4.95 -10.82
C ALA A 73 0.31 5.11 -10.01
N TRP A 74 1.33 5.71 -10.61
CA TRP A 74 2.61 6.00 -9.96
C TRP A 74 2.74 7.51 -9.82
N VAL A 75 3.08 7.96 -8.62
CA VAL A 75 3.41 9.36 -8.37
C VAL A 75 4.92 9.50 -8.48
N GLN A 76 5.36 10.28 -9.47
CA GLN A 76 6.76 10.61 -9.66
C GLN A 76 6.99 12.06 -9.26
N LEU A 77 7.73 12.27 -8.18
CA LEU A 77 8.22 13.60 -7.85
C LEU A 77 9.21 14.04 -8.94
N THR A 78 8.97 15.22 -9.52
CA THR A 78 9.88 15.86 -10.47
C THR A 78 10.36 17.16 -9.87
N VAL A 79 11.63 17.49 -10.09
CA VAL A 79 12.17 18.81 -9.74
C VAL A 79 11.85 19.74 -10.91
N ALA A 80 11.31 20.92 -10.62
CA ALA A 80 11.05 21.97 -11.61
C ALA A 80 12.36 22.65 -12.05
#